data_AF-A0A2M8NAU7-F1
#
_entry.id   AF-A0A2M8NAU7-F1
#
_cell.length_a   1.000
_cell.length_b   1.000
_cell.length_c   1.000
_cell.angle_alpha   90.00
_cell.angle_beta   90.00
_cell.angle_gamma   90.00
#
_symmetry.space_group_name_H-M   'P 1'
#
loop_
_entity.id
_entity.type
_entity.pdbx_description
1 polymer ?
#
loop_
_entity_poly.entity_id
_entity_poly.type
_entity_poly.pdbx_seq_one_letter_code
_entity_poly.pdbx_strand_id
1 'polypeptide(L)'
;VVYCIPITTLIFRNFYVEIPDEMLEAAAIDGAGFWQIYTDIVFPLSLPGFVVVIIWQFTQIWNDFLFAIFMTTEGNQPITVPLAELSGGEAVDYNLTMAGAILAALPPLLVYIVMGRYFIRGLLAGSIKG
;
A
#
# COMPACT_ATOMS: atom_id res chain seq x y z
N VAL A 1 7.99 7.58 4.47
CA VAL A 1 7.29 8.23 3.32
C VAL A 1 8.24 8.51 2.15
N VAL A 2 9.35 9.24 2.35
CA VAL A 2 10.26 9.62 1.24
C VAL A 2 10.86 8.43 0.49
N TYR A 3 11.30 7.36 1.18
CA TYR A 3 11.91 6.19 0.55
C TYR A 3 10.96 5.35 -0.30
N CYS A 4 9.64 5.52 -0.09
CA CYS A 4 8.64 4.69 -0.74
C CYS A 4 8.19 5.27 -2.09
N ILE A 5 8.45 6.56 -2.32
CA ILE A 5 8.05 7.31 -3.53
C ILE A 5 8.55 6.65 -4.84
N PRO A 6 9.81 6.18 -4.95
CA PRO A 6 10.27 5.54 -6.18
C PRO A 6 9.48 4.27 -6.51
N ILE A 7 9.23 3.43 -5.50
CA ILE A 7 8.49 2.18 -5.67
C ILE A 7 7.02 2.46 -6.01
N THR A 8 6.37 3.39 -5.31
CA THR A 8 4.99 3.77 -5.64
C THR A 8 4.88 4.33 -7.05
N THR A 9 5.87 5.13 -7.49
CA THR A 9 5.93 5.66 -8.86
C THR A 9 6.05 4.53 -9.87
N LEU A 10 6.90 3.53 -9.61
CA LEU A 10 7.03 2.36 -10.49
C LEU A 10 5.74 1.53 -10.54
N ILE A 11 5.06 1.33 -9.42
CA ILE A 11 3.77 0.62 -9.39
C ILE A 11 2.77 1.36 -10.29
N PHE A 12 2.55 2.67 -10.06
CA PHE A 12 1.65 3.46 -10.88
C PHE A 12 2.06 3.52 -12.35
N ARG A 13 3.37 3.63 -12.65
CA ARG A 13 3.86 3.59 -14.03
C ARG A 13 3.48 2.29 -14.72
N ASN A 14 3.67 1.14 -14.08
CA ASN A 14 3.30 -0.14 -14.68
C ASN A 14 1.79 -0.20 -14.94
N PHE A 15 0.95 0.29 -14.02
CA PHE A 15 -0.49 0.38 -14.24
C PHE A 15 -0.88 1.32 -15.40
N TYR A 16 -0.25 2.48 -15.52
CA TYR A 16 -0.60 3.44 -16.57
C TYR A 16 -0.11 3.01 -17.96
N VAL A 17 0.98 2.26 -18.06
CA VAL A 17 1.47 1.70 -19.33
C VAL A 17 0.52 0.62 -19.88
N GLU A 18 -0.32 0.01 -19.04
CA GLU A 18 -1.34 -0.95 -19.48
C GLU A 18 -2.57 -0.27 -20.09
N ILE A 19 -2.74 1.05 -19.92
CA ILE A 19 -3.84 1.81 -20.51
C ILE A 19 -3.55 2.04 -22.01
N PRO A 20 -4.40 1.59 -22.94
CA PRO A 20 -4.18 1.80 -24.36
C PRO A 20 -4.22 3.29 -24.74
N ASP A 21 -3.21 3.77 -25.47
CA ASP A 21 -3.16 5.16 -25.94
C ASP A 21 -4.36 5.53 -26.84
N GLU A 22 -4.90 4.56 -27.59
CA GLU A 22 -6.09 4.72 -28.44
C GLU A 22 -7.32 5.23 -27.66
N MET A 23 -7.48 4.82 -26.39
CA MET A 23 -8.57 5.31 -25.54
C MET A 23 -8.40 6.79 -25.17
N LEU A 24 -7.16 7.22 -24.96
CA LEU A 24 -6.83 8.61 -24.63
C LEU A 24 -6.98 9.51 -25.85
N GLU A 25 -6.56 9.02 -27.02
CA GLU A 25 -6.73 9.71 -28.31
C GLU A 25 -8.21 9.86 -28.68
N ALA A 26 -9.03 8.82 -28.50
CA ALA A 26 -10.48 8.88 -28.74
C ALA A 26 -11.15 9.95 -27.85
N ALA A 27 -10.82 9.97 -26.56
CA ALA A 27 -11.34 10.98 -25.64
C ALA A 27 -10.89 12.41 -26.01
N ALA A 28 -9.66 12.56 -26.51
CA ALA A 28 -9.16 13.85 -27.00
C ALA A 28 -9.89 14.30 -28.28
N ILE A 29 -10.22 13.37 -29.20
CA ILE A 29 -11.02 13.65 -30.41
C ILE A 29 -12.45 14.07 -30.03
N ASP A 30 -13.03 13.47 -28.99
CA ASP A 30 -14.33 13.84 -28.42
C ASP A 30 -14.33 15.20 -27.69
N GLY A 31 -13.17 15.90 -27.66
CA GLY A 31 -13.03 17.22 -27.07
C GLY A 31 -12.82 17.23 -25.56
N ALA A 32 -12.53 16.07 -24.95
CA ALA A 32 -12.24 16.00 -23.52
C ALA A 32 -10.89 16.69 -23.21
N GLY A 33 -10.90 17.61 -22.25
CA GLY A 33 -9.67 18.24 -21.76
C GLY A 33 -8.82 17.27 -20.91
N PHE A 34 -7.54 17.60 -20.68
CA PHE A 34 -6.62 16.77 -19.89
C PHE A 34 -7.20 16.37 -18.52
N TRP A 35 -7.81 17.33 -17.80
CA TRP A 35 -8.40 17.06 -16.49
C TRP A 35 -9.58 16.10 -16.55
N GLN A 36 -10.42 16.17 -17.60
CA GLN A 36 -11.54 15.26 -17.80
C GLN A 36 -11.03 13.85 -18.12
N ILE A 37 -10.06 13.72 -19.03
CA ILE A 37 -9.42 12.44 -19.34
C ILE A 37 -8.82 11.83 -18.07
N TYR A 38 -8.15 12.63 -17.25
CA TYR A 38 -7.57 12.15 -16.00
C TYR A 38 -8.63 11.67 -15.00
N THR A 39 -9.67 12.46 -14.72
CA THR A 39 -10.67 12.11 -13.70
C THR A 39 -11.62 11.01 -14.14
N ASP A 40 -11.95 10.97 -15.43
CA ASP A 40 -13.04 10.13 -15.94
C ASP A 40 -12.50 8.79 -16.48
N ILE A 41 -11.24 8.74 -16.89
CA ILE A 41 -10.62 7.53 -17.46
C ILE A 41 -9.47 7.05 -16.56
N VAL A 42 -8.42 7.86 -16.40
CA VAL A 42 -7.17 7.42 -15.76
C VAL A 42 -7.35 7.13 -14.26
N PHE A 43 -8.07 7.99 -13.55
CA PHE A 43 -8.32 7.86 -12.12
C PHE A 43 -9.14 6.61 -11.73
N PRO A 44 -10.32 6.33 -12.34
CA PRO A 44 -11.07 5.13 -12.02
C PRO A 44 -10.34 3.84 -12.43
N LEU A 45 -9.57 3.87 -13.53
CA LEU A 45 -8.75 2.73 -13.95
C LEU A 45 -7.57 2.46 -13.00
N SER A 46 -7.06 3.49 -12.32
CA SER A 46 -5.95 3.35 -11.36
C SER A 46 -6.38 2.96 -9.95
N LEU A 47 -7.69 2.86 -9.65
CA LEU A 47 -8.21 2.38 -8.36
C LEU A 47 -7.56 1.07 -7.86
N PRO A 48 -7.35 0.03 -8.70
CA PRO A 48 -6.66 -1.18 -8.28
C PRO A 48 -5.18 -0.91 -7.91
N GLY A 49 -4.52 -0.01 -8.63
CA GLY A 49 -3.16 0.43 -8.33
C GLY A 49 -3.05 1.18 -7.00
N PHE A 50 -4.01 2.06 -6.69
CA PHE A 50 -4.11 2.73 -5.39
C PHE A 50 -4.23 1.72 -4.24
N VAL A 51 -5.02 0.65 -4.44
CA VAL A 51 -5.19 -0.40 -3.43
C VAL A 51 -3.86 -1.09 -3.14
N VAL A 52 -3.11 -1.49 -4.17
CA VAL A 52 -1.79 -2.13 -4.02
C VAL A 52 -0.82 -1.19 -3.30
N VAL A 53 -0.76 0.07 -3.72
CA VAL A 53 0.11 1.08 -3.12
C VAL A 53 -0.23 1.32 -1.65
N ILE A 54 -1.50 1.43 -1.29
CA ILE A 54 -1.94 1.64 0.10
C ILE A 54 -1.53 0.44 0.98
N ILE A 55 -1.82 -0.78 0.54
CA ILE A 55 -1.46 -2.00 1.28
C ILE A 55 0.05 -2.04 1.51
N TRP A 56 0.82 -1.88 0.44
CA TRP A 56 2.27 -1.93 0.50
C TRP A 56 2.82 -0.81 1.39
N GLN A 57 2.39 0.43 1.17
CA GLN A 57 2.86 1.61 1.88
C GLN A 57 2.55 1.54 3.37
N PHE A 58 1.32 1.13 3.74
CA PHE A 58 0.93 0.93 5.13
C PHE A 58 1.80 -0.12 5.80
N THR A 59 2.02 -1.25 5.13
CA THR A 59 2.86 -2.34 5.65
C THR A 59 4.30 -1.86 5.89
N GLN A 60 4.86 -1.08 4.98
CA GLN A 60 6.21 -0.52 5.14
C GLN A 60 6.29 0.44 6.33
N ILE A 61 5.33 1.36 6.45
CA ILE A 61 5.31 2.34 7.56
C ILE A 61 5.13 1.63 8.91
N TRP A 62 4.25 0.62 8.96
CA TRP A 62 3.97 -0.13 10.17
C TRP A 62 5.16 -0.96 10.66
N ASN A 63 5.97 -1.49 9.74
CA ASN A 63 7.16 -2.30 10.06
C ASN A 63 8.45 -1.48 10.19
N ASP A 64 8.37 -0.15 10.12
CA ASP A 64 9.56 0.70 10.13
C ASP A 64 10.21 0.75 11.52
N PHE A 65 11.19 -0.13 11.74
CA PHE A 65 11.91 -0.27 13.00
C PHE A 65 13.03 0.76 13.17
N LEU A 66 13.77 1.07 12.10
CA LEU A 66 14.94 1.95 12.20
C LEU A 66 14.54 3.37 12.58
N PHE A 67 13.52 3.93 11.94
CA PHE A 67 13.02 5.25 12.34
C PHE A 67 12.42 5.23 13.75
N ALA A 68 11.80 4.13 14.15
CA ALA A 68 11.26 3.99 15.49
C ALA A 68 12.33 4.14 16.56
N ILE A 69 13.45 3.42 16.48
CA ILE A 69 14.49 3.47 17.52
C ILE A 69 15.21 4.83 17.58
N PHE A 70 15.36 5.52 16.44
CA PHE A 70 16.10 6.79 16.40
C PHE A 70 15.23 8.02 16.67
N MET A 71 13.93 7.97 16.37
CA MET A 71 13.04 9.13 16.47
C MET A 71 12.07 9.08 17.65
N THR A 72 11.98 7.96 18.39
CA THR A 72 11.05 7.84 19.52
C THR A 72 11.78 7.79 20.86
N THR A 73 11.09 8.23 21.90
CA THR A 73 11.54 8.21 23.30
C THR A 73 10.58 7.32 24.10
N GLU A 74 11.02 6.84 25.26
CA GLU A 74 10.22 6.00 26.16
C GLU A 74 8.79 6.55 26.35
N GLY A 75 7.78 5.70 26.10
CA GLY A 75 6.36 6.05 26.19
C GLY A 75 5.66 6.34 24.86
N ASN A 76 6.39 6.57 23.75
CA ASN A 76 5.80 6.76 22.41
C ASN A 76 6.43 5.86 21.34
N GLN A 77 6.92 4.68 21.75
CA GLN A 77 7.53 3.71 20.85
C GLN A 77 6.47 2.90 20.11
N PRO A 78 6.61 2.68 18.79
CA PRO A 78 5.74 1.77 18.06
C PRO A 78 6.04 0.33 18.47
N ILE A 79 5.08 -0.56 18.23
CA ILE A 79 5.11 -1.97 18.65
C ILE A 79 6.37 -2.72 18.19
N THR A 80 7.02 -2.26 17.12
CA THR A 80 8.26 -2.81 16.57
C THR A 80 9.45 -2.71 17.55
N VAL A 81 9.50 -1.69 18.41
CA VAL A 81 10.62 -1.48 19.36
C VAL A 81 10.56 -2.44 20.55
N PRO A 82 9.46 -2.50 21.33
CA PRO A 82 9.36 -3.46 22.44
C PRO A 82 9.42 -4.91 21.95
N LEU A 83 8.92 -5.21 20.75
CA LEU A 83 9.05 -6.55 20.14
C LEU A 83 10.50 -6.96 19.91
N ALA A 84 11.35 -6.03 19.46
CA ALA A 84 12.77 -6.29 19.27
C ALA A 84 13.48 -6.50 20.61
N GLU A 85 13.12 -5.73 21.65
CA GLU A 85 13.66 -5.89 23.01
C GLU A 85 13.31 -7.26 23.60
N LEU A 86 12.04 -7.70 23.46
CA LEU A 86 11.58 -9.03 23.88
C LEU A 86 12.32 -10.17 23.16
N SER A 87 12.79 -9.93 21.93
CA SER A 87 13.52 -10.91 21.14
C SER A 87 15.03 -10.94 21.44
N GLY A 88 15.57 -9.91 22.08
CA GLY A 88 17.02 -9.70 22.29
C GLY A 88 17.50 -9.88 23.73
N GLY A 89 16.62 -10.19 24.69
CA GLY A 89 16.99 -10.38 26.10
C GLY A 89 17.73 -11.69 26.38
N GLU A 90 18.50 -11.74 27.48
CA GLU A 90 19.28 -12.91 27.94
C GLU A 90 18.42 -14.17 28.21
N ALA A 91 17.11 -13.99 28.46
CA ALA A 91 16.14 -15.08 28.54
C ALA A 91 14.95 -14.75 27.62
N VAL A 92 15.03 -15.21 26.36
CA VAL A 92 13.97 -14.99 25.38
C VAL A 92 12.76 -15.87 25.71
N ASP A 93 11.72 -15.24 26.23
CA ASP A 93 10.41 -15.87 26.38
C ASP A 93 9.72 -15.96 25.01
N TYR A 94 10.03 -17.03 24.26
CA TYR A 94 9.46 -17.27 22.92
C TYR A 94 7.94 -17.18 22.89
N ASN A 95 7.26 -17.59 23.97
CA ASN A 95 5.80 -17.49 24.08
C ASN A 95 5.32 -16.03 23.99
N LEU A 96 6.01 -15.12 24.67
CA LEU A 96 5.63 -13.72 24.72
C LEU A 96 5.97 -13.01 23.39
N THR A 97 7.15 -13.30 22.82
CA THR A 97 7.57 -12.76 21.53
C THR A 97 6.65 -13.20 20.39
N MET A 98 6.25 -14.48 20.35
CA MET A 98 5.31 -14.99 19.34
C MET A 98 3.92 -14.37 19.49
N ALA A 99 3.42 -14.20 20.72
CA ALA A 99 2.15 -13.52 20.96
C ALA A 99 2.20 -12.05 20.49
N GLY A 100 3.29 -11.33 20.79
CA GLY A 100 3.52 -9.98 20.31
C GLY A 100 3.59 -9.87 18.79
N ALA A 101 4.25 -10.83 18.13
CA ALA A 101 4.36 -10.86 16.67
C ALA A 101 2.99 -11.03 15.99
N ILE A 102 2.12 -11.88 16.54
CA ILE A 102 0.74 -12.03 16.06
C ILE A 102 -0.02 -10.70 16.20
N LEU A 103 0.08 -10.03 17.35
CA LEU A 103 -0.57 -8.74 17.57
C LEU A 103 -0.04 -7.65 16.62
N ALA A 104 1.27 -7.63 16.35
CA ALA A 104 1.87 -6.70 15.40
C ALA A 104 1.45 -6.98 13.95
N ALA A 105 1.14 -8.23 13.60
CA ALA A 105 0.65 -8.58 12.27
C ALA A 105 -0.83 -8.24 12.04
N LEU A 106 -1.62 -8.02 13.10
CA LEU A 106 -3.07 -7.75 12.98
C LEU A 106 -3.40 -6.50 12.15
N PRO A 107 -2.79 -5.31 12.38
CA PRO A 107 -3.14 -4.12 11.61
C PRO A 107 -2.90 -4.26 10.10
N PRO A 108 -1.73 -4.72 9.61
CA PRO A 108 -1.54 -4.90 8.17
C PRO A 108 -2.46 -5.99 7.58
N LEU A 109 -2.79 -7.04 8.34
CA LEU A 109 -3.78 -8.05 7.92
C LEU A 109 -5.17 -7.43 7.75
N LEU A 110 -5.62 -6.59 8.68
CA LEU A 110 -6.90 -5.91 8.57
C LEU A 110 -6.95 -5.00 7.35
N VAL A 111 -5.89 -4.23 7.11
CA VAL A 111 -5.77 -3.41 5.90
C VAL A 111 -5.86 -4.28 4.65
N TYR A 112 -5.16 -5.41 4.60
CA TYR A 112 -5.21 -6.33 3.48
C TYR A 112 -6.63 -6.86 3.22
N ILE A 113 -7.35 -7.28 4.26
CA ILE A 113 -8.73 -7.80 4.14
C ILE A 113 -9.70 -6.72 3.65
N VAL A 114 -9.63 -5.51 4.23
CA VAL A 114 -10.51 -4.41 3.88
C VAL A 114 -10.21 -3.87 2.48
N MET A 115 -8.93 -3.80 2.11
CA MET A 115 -8.49 -3.29 0.80
C MET A 115 -8.61 -4.34 -0.30
N GLY A 116 -8.45 -5.63 0.01
CA GLY A 116 -8.54 -6.74 -0.93
C GLY A 116 -9.89 -6.82 -1.65
N ARG A 117 -10.98 -6.40 -0.99
CA ARG A 117 -12.30 -6.30 -1.65
C ARG A 117 -12.31 -5.31 -2.82
N TYR A 118 -11.52 -4.23 -2.74
CA TYR A 118 -11.43 -3.22 -3.78
C TYR A 118 -10.50 -3.68 -4.90
N PHE A 119 -9.46 -4.44 -4.56
CA PHE A 119 -8.59 -5.10 -5.54
C PHE A 119 -9.38 -6.04 -6.46
N ILE A 120 -10.22 -6.92 -5.88
CA ILE A 120 -11.06 -7.86 -6.64
C ILE A 120 -12.08 -7.11 -7.51
N ARG A 121 -12.76 -6.09 -6.97
CA ARG A 121 -13.70 -5.25 -7.75
C ARG A 121 -13.02 -4.55 -8.92
N GLY A 122 -11.78 -4.10 -8.72
CA GLY A 122 -10.95 -3.49 -9.75
C GLY A 122 -10.61 -4.43 -10.91
N LEU A 123 -10.19 -5.66 -10.61
CA LEU A 123 -9.94 -6.69 -11.61
C LEU A 123 -11.21 -7.06 -12.40
N LEU A 124 -12.33 -7.20 -11.71
CA LEU A 124 -13.62 -7.54 -12.34
C LEU A 124 -14.13 -6.43 -13.26
N ALA A 125 -13.90 -5.16 -12.93
CA ALA A 125 -14.26 -4.02 -13.77
C ALA A 125 -13.45 -3.95 -15.08
N GLY A 126 -12.21 -4.44 -15.08
CA GLY A 126 -11.40 -4.59 -16.30
C GLY A 126 -11.80 -5.80 -17.16
N SER A 127 -12.25 -6.89 -16.54
CA SER A 127 -12.61 -8.13 -17.23
C SER A 127 -13.95 -8.11 -17.97
N ILE A 128 -14.86 -7.18 -17.66
CA ILE A 128 -16.20 -7.10 -18.26
C ILE A 128 -16.29 -6.26 -19.54
N LYS A 129 -15.16 -5.73 -20.03
CA LYS A 129 -15.09 -4.99 -21.31
C LYS A 129 -14.41 -5.77 -22.44
N GLY A 130 -14.22 -7.08 -22.27
CA GLY A 130 -13.82 -8.01 -23.34
C GLY A 130 -15.03 -8.58 -24.07
#